data_AF-A0A3N5ZMC3-F1
#
_entry.id   AF-A0A3N5ZMC3-F1
#
_cell.length_a   1.000
_cell.length_b   1.000
_cell.length_c   1.000
_cell.angle_alpha   90.00
_cell.angle_beta   90.00
_cell.angle_gamma   90.00
#
_symmetry.space_group_name_H-M   'P 1'
#
loop_
_entity.id
_entity.type
_entity.pdbx_description
1 polymer ?
#
loop_
_entity_poly.entity_id
_entity_poly.type
_entity_poly.pdbx_seq_one_letter_code
_entity_poly.pdbx_strand_id
1 'polypeptide(L)'
;MKMPGEPDSVYVGARRVLLDALSALQPHLDSLVLVGAQAVYLHCGEADFAVSPYTKDADLLIDPATVGSEPDICRAMEAARFIRGSQPGIWLGGDSVPVDLLVPDSLGGAGRRAARLKGHGRDAARKVRGMEVALVERATQTIRALEEGDRREFRIMVAGPGALMVTKLHKLG
;
A
#
# COMPACT_ATOMS: atom_id res chain seq x y z
N MET A 1 -2.82 -9.50 29.46
CA MET A 1 -1.90 -10.46 28.84
C MET A 1 -2.42 -10.66 27.42
N LYS A 2 -1.66 -10.28 26.37
CA LYS A 2 -2.12 -10.46 24.98
C LYS A 2 -2.34 -11.96 24.72
N MET A 3 -3.46 -12.33 24.11
CA MET A 3 -3.68 -13.72 23.73
C MET A 3 -2.76 -14.10 22.57
N PRO A 4 -2.24 -15.35 22.52
CA PRO A 4 -1.50 -15.82 21.34
C PRO A 4 -2.33 -15.61 20.07
N GLY A 5 -1.75 -14.96 19.06
CA GLY A 5 -2.43 -14.67 17.79
C GLY A 5 -3.10 -13.28 17.69
N GLU A 6 -3.21 -12.51 18.78
CA GLU A 6 -3.71 -11.13 18.68
C GLU A 6 -2.75 -10.24 17.87
N PRO A 7 -3.25 -9.45 16.90
CA PRO A 7 -2.44 -8.51 16.14
C PRO A 7 -1.74 -7.49 17.04
N ASP A 8 -0.50 -7.13 16.72
CA ASP A 8 0.17 -6.05 17.44
C ASP A 8 -0.55 -4.72 17.22
N SER A 9 -0.64 -3.86 18.24
CA SER A 9 -1.31 -2.55 18.14
C SER A 9 -0.67 -1.65 17.08
N VAL A 10 0.62 -1.81 16.82
CA VAL A 10 1.32 -1.12 15.73
C VAL A 10 0.79 -1.58 14.37
N TYR A 11 0.57 -2.88 14.21
CA TYR A 11 -0.01 -3.43 12.98
C TYR A 11 -1.47 -3.03 12.80
N VAL A 12 -2.28 -3.04 13.88
CA VAL A 12 -3.66 -2.52 13.86
C VAL A 12 -3.68 -1.06 13.41
N GLY A 13 -2.78 -0.23 13.97
CA GLY A 13 -2.61 1.16 13.56
C GLY A 13 -2.23 1.32 12.09
N ALA A 14 -1.29 0.51 11.60
CA ALA A 14 -0.90 0.51 10.19
C ALA A 14 -2.02 0.05 9.26
N ARG A 15 -2.81 -0.96 9.65
CA ARG A 15 -4.00 -1.39 8.91
C ARG A 15 -5.02 -0.25 8.85
N ARG A 16 -5.35 0.39 9.98
CA ARG A 16 -6.29 1.52 10.04
C ARG A 16 -5.90 2.63 9.07
N VAL A 17 -4.62 3.03 9.05
CA VAL A 17 -4.12 4.09 8.16
C VAL A 17 -4.09 3.65 6.69
N LEU A 18 -3.81 2.37 6.40
CA LEU A 18 -3.99 1.83 5.05
C LEU A 18 -5.46 1.95 4.59
N LEU A 19 -6.43 1.63 5.45
CA LEU A 19 -7.85 1.76 5.09
C LEU A 19 -8.28 3.23 4.89
N ASP A 20 -7.68 4.17 5.63
CA ASP A 20 -7.87 5.61 5.38
C ASP A 20 -7.38 6.00 3.98
N ALA A 21 -6.19 5.52 3.58
CA ALA A 21 -5.65 5.76 2.25
C ALA A 21 -6.50 5.11 1.15
N LEU A 22 -6.98 3.88 1.35
CA LEU A 22 -7.88 3.21 0.40
C LEU A 22 -9.21 3.94 0.24
N SER A 23 -9.77 4.47 1.33
CA SER A 23 -10.98 5.30 1.28
C SER A 23 -10.73 6.60 0.51
N ALA A 24 -9.58 7.24 0.70
CA ALA A 24 -9.20 8.47 -0.01
C ALA A 24 -9.01 8.23 -1.52
N LEU A 25 -8.45 7.08 -1.86
CA LEU A 25 -8.12 6.67 -3.22
C LEU A 25 -9.20 5.75 -3.83
N GLN A 26 -10.43 5.74 -3.28
CA GLN A 26 -11.54 4.91 -3.76
C GLN A 26 -11.71 4.93 -5.29
N PRO A 27 -11.65 6.09 -5.99
CA PRO A 27 -11.81 6.13 -7.44
C PRO A 27 -10.69 5.44 -8.23
N HIS A 28 -9.56 5.15 -7.60
CA HIS A 28 -8.38 4.53 -8.21
C HIS A 28 -8.14 3.09 -7.76
N LEU A 29 -9.03 2.49 -6.96
CA LEU A 29 -8.82 1.16 -6.35
C LEU A 29 -8.43 0.06 -7.34
N ASP A 30 -9.04 0.04 -8.53
CA ASP A 30 -8.75 -0.96 -9.56
C ASP A 30 -7.33 -0.84 -10.15
N SER A 31 -6.66 0.28 -9.88
CA SER A 31 -5.26 0.52 -10.28
C SER A 31 -4.27 0.35 -9.13
N LEU A 32 -4.75 -0.02 -7.93
CA LEU A 32 -3.92 -0.23 -6.75
C LEU A 32 -3.69 -1.72 -6.52
N VAL A 33 -2.45 -2.06 -6.18
CA VAL A 33 -2.04 -3.40 -5.74
C VAL A 33 -1.40 -3.29 -4.36
N LEU A 34 -1.96 -3.98 -3.38
CA LEU A 34 -1.34 -4.12 -2.06
C LEU A 34 -0.10 -4.99 -2.16
N VAL A 35 1.02 -4.48 -1.65
CA VAL A 35 2.30 -5.19 -1.59
C VAL A 35 2.88 -5.14 -0.16
N GLY A 36 4.11 -5.64 0.01
CA GLY A 36 4.81 -5.55 1.29
C GLY A 36 4.23 -6.45 2.39
N ALA A 37 4.50 -6.11 3.64
CA ALA A 37 4.15 -6.97 4.79
C ALA A 37 2.64 -7.16 4.94
N GLN A 38 1.83 -6.13 4.70
CA GLN A 38 0.37 -6.19 4.73
C GLN A 38 -0.17 -7.24 3.75
N ALA A 39 0.42 -7.37 2.55
CA ALA A 39 0.05 -8.39 1.58
C ALA A 39 0.48 -9.80 2.02
N VAL A 40 1.69 -9.94 2.58
CA VAL A 40 2.17 -11.22 3.14
C VAL A 40 1.21 -11.73 4.22
N TYR A 41 0.76 -10.85 5.12
CA TYR A 41 -0.12 -11.26 6.21
C TYR A 41 -1.51 -11.72 5.74
N LEU A 42 -2.03 -11.16 4.63
CA LEU A 42 -3.26 -11.66 4.02
C LEU A 42 -3.11 -13.09 3.48
N HIS A 43 -1.98 -13.42 2.86
CA HIS A 43 -1.73 -14.76 2.32
C HIS A 43 -1.55 -15.83 3.42
N CYS A 44 -1.05 -15.45 4.59
CA CYS A 44 -0.82 -16.38 5.70
C CYS A 44 -2.07 -16.63 6.55
N GLY A 45 -3.15 -15.87 6.35
CA GLY A 45 -4.35 -15.91 7.21
C GLY A 45 -4.13 -15.10 8.49
N GLU A 46 -4.90 -14.02 8.65
CA GLU A 46 -4.69 -13.01 9.71
C GLU A 46 -4.78 -13.56 11.16
N ALA A 47 -5.34 -14.76 11.35
CA ALA A 47 -5.56 -15.39 12.65
C ALA A 47 -4.64 -16.59 12.97
N ASP A 48 -3.77 -17.01 12.04
CA ASP A 48 -3.05 -18.30 12.14
C ASP A 48 -1.52 -18.13 12.30
N PHE A 49 -1.10 -17.12 13.07
CA PHE A 49 0.32 -16.91 13.30
C PHE A 49 0.82 -17.45 14.65
N ALA A 50 1.93 -18.18 14.59
CA ALA A 50 2.74 -18.51 15.76
C ALA A 50 3.47 -17.28 16.35
N VAL A 51 3.58 -16.18 15.59
CA VAL A 51 4.21 -14.91 15.98
C VAL A 51 3.30 -13.75 15.57
N SER A 52 3.01 -12.82 16.47
CA SER A 52 2.11 -11.70 16.18
C SER A 52 2.60 -10.89 14.96
N PRO A 53 1.76 -10.71 13.91
CA PRO A 53 2.09 -9.88 12.76
C PRO A 53 2.49 -8.46 13.17
N TYR A 54 3.55 -7.96 12.56
CA TYR A 54 4.12 -6.66 12.87
C TYR A 54 4.57 -5.93 11.60
N THR A 55 3.90 -4.83 11.30
CA THR A 55 4.40 -3.84 10.36
C THR A 55 4.02 -2.44 10.83
N LYS A 56 4.90 -1.47 10.55
CA LYS A 56 4.70 -0.06 10.87
C LYS A 56 4.11 0.73 9.72
N ASP A 57 4.03 0.12 8.54
CA ASP A 57 3.74 0.81 7.29
C ASP A 57 2.81 -0.01 6.39
N ALA A 58 2.41 0.62 5.29
CA ALA A 58 1.72 -0.04 4.19
C ALA A 58 2.30 0.40 2.85
N ASP A 59 2.37 -0.52 1.89
CA ASP A 59 2.86 -0.27 0.55
C ASP A 59 1.73 -0.52 -0.47
N LEU A 60 1.45 0.46 -1.33
CA LEU A 60 0.52 0.34 -2.45
C LEU A 60 1.27 0.62 -3.75
N LEU A 61 1.27 -0.36 -4.65
CA LEU A 61 1.73 -0.19 -6.02
C LEU A 61 0.60 0.35 -6.88
N ILE A 62 0.88 1.39 -7.67
CA ILE A 62 -0.03 1.98 -8.64
C ILE A 62 0.34 1.47 -10.03
N ASP A 63 -0.64 0.98 -10.78
CA ASP A 63 -0.52 0.64 -12.19
C ASP A 63 -0.70 1.92 -13.05
N PRO A 64 0.36 2.47 -13.66
CA PRO A 64 0.27 3.70 -14.44
C PRO A 64 -0.55 3.56 -15.72
N ALA A 65 -0.78 2.32 -16.18
CA ALA A 65 -1.54 2.07 -17.40
C ALA A 65 -3.06 2.20 -17.17
N THR A 66 -3.53 2.02 -15.93
CA THR A 66 -4.96 2.01 -15.61
C THR A 66 -5.40 3.16 -14.72
N VAL A 67 -4.47 3.82 -14.00
CA VAL A 67 -4.82 4.93 -13.11
C VAL A 67 -5.43 6.10 -13.88
N GLY A 68 -6.63 6.52 -13.49
CA GLY A 68 -7.32 7.66 -14.09
C GLY A 68 -6.70 8.98 -13.66
N SER A 69 -6.87 10.05 -14.44
CA SER A 69 -6.26 11.35 -14.12
C SER A 69 -6.97 12.13 -13.00
N GLU A 70 -8.16 11.69 -12.58
CA GLU A 70 -8.99 12.36 -11.56
C GLU A 70 -9.55 11.32 -10.58
N PRO A 71 -9.61 11.64 -9.27
CA PRO A 71 -9.07 12.84 -8.65
C PRO A 71 -7.53 12.85 -8.65
N ASP A 72 -6.93 14.03 -8.55
CA ASP A 72 -5.50 14.16 -8.24
C ASP A 72 -5.16 13.43 -6.92
N ILE A 73 -4.25 12.45 -6.97
CA ILE A 73 -3.85 11.63 -5.83
C ILE A 73 -3.35 12.49 -4.67
N CYS A 74 -2.58 13.54 -4.96
CA CYS A 74 -2.04 14.37 -3.89
C CYS A 74 -3.15 15.08 -3.11
N ARG A 75 -4.09 15.71 -3.81
CA ARG A 75 -5.26 16.36 -3.22
C ARG A 75 -6.14 15.36 -2.47
N ALA A 76 -6.34 14.16 -3.00
CA ALA A 76 -7.11 13.11 -2.33
C ALA A 76 -6.49 12.71 -0.99
N MET A 77 -5.17 12.46 -0.98
CA MET A 77 -4.42 12.14 0.24
C MET A 77 -4.45 13.29 1.25
N GLU A 78 -4.22 14.53 0.81
CA GLU A 78 -4.27 15.72 1.67
C GLU A 78 -5.68 15.96 2.25
N ALA A 79 -6.74 15.76 1.46
CA ALA A 79 -8.12 15.85 1.92
C ALA A 79 -8.45 14.78 2.98
N ALA A 80 -7.82 13.61 2.89
CA ALA A 80 -7.85 12.56 3.90
C ALA A 80 -6.88 12.80 5.07
N ARG A 81 -6.32 14.01 5.20
CA ARG A 81 -5.41 14.45 6.29
C ARG A 81 -4.06 13.74 6.30
N PHE A 82 -3.65 13.12 5.21
CA PHE A 82 -2.27 12.68 5.07
C PHE A 82 -1.35 13.87 4.82
N ILE A 83 -0.18 13.84 5.43
CA ILE A 83 0.90 14.79 5.14
C ILE A 83 1.97 14.12 4.29
N ARG A 84 2.64 14.91 3.46
CA ARG A 84 3.75 14.42 2.64
C ARG A 84 4.94 14.09 3.54
N GLY A 85 5.54 12.93 3.32
CA GLY A 85 6.80 12.54 3.94
C GLY A 85 8.00 13.25 3.31
N SER A 86 9.20 12.85 3.73
CA SER A 86 10.46 13.46 3.27
C SER A 86 10.83 13.14 1.81
N GLN A 87 10.13 12.20 1.17
CA GLN A 87 10.36 11.80 -0.21
C GLN A 87 9.03 11.65 -0.96
N PRO A 88 9.02 11.81 -2.30
CA PRO A 88 7.86 11.52 -3.13
C PRO A 88 7.29 10.14 -2.82
N GLY A 89 5.95 10.01 -2.88
CA GLY A 89 5.25 8.75 -2.63
C GLY A 89 5.19 8.31 -1.18
N ILE A 90 5.85 8.98 -0.23
CA ILE A 90 5.68 8.69 1.20
C ILE A 90 4.58 9.60 1.73
N TRP A 91 3.52 9.01 2.29
CA TRP A 91 2.41 9.73 2.89
C TRP A 91 2.26 9.30 4.34
N LEU A 92 2.17 10.24 5.27
CA LEU A 92 2.03 9.95 6.70
C LEU A 92 0.58 10.21 7.12
N GLY A 93 -0.09 9.18 7.62
CA GLY A 93 -1.43 9.27 8.19
C GLY A 93 -1.42 8.96 9.68
N GLY A 94 -2.50 9.30 10.39
CA GLY A 94 -2.64 9.04 11.83
C GLY A 94 -1.38 9.38 12.63
N ASP A 95 -0.93 8.45 13.46
CA ASP A 95 0.26 8.56 14.34
C ASP A 95 1.61 8.55 13.58
N SER A 96 1.71 9.33 12.51
CA SER A 96 2.84 9.37 11.56
C SER A 96 3.15 8.02 10.91
N VAL A 97 2.12 7.19 10.73
CA VAL A 97 2.23 5.88 10.10
C VAL A 97 2.35 6.07 8.57
N PRO A 98 3.42 5.55 7.94
CA PRO A 98 3.63 5.75 6.52
C PRO A 98 2.80 4.80 5.65
N VAL A 99 2.30 5.36 4.55
CA VAL A 99 1.75 4.68 3.39
C VAL A 99 2.59 5.07 2.18
N ASP A 100 3.25 4.10 1.59
CA ASP A 100 4.11 4.26 0.44
C ASP A 100 3.31 4.01 -0.84
N LEU A 101 3.15 5.04 -1.67
CA LEU A 101 2.61 4.96 -3.02
C LEU A 101 3.75 4.76 -4.03
N LEU A 102 3.76 3.60 -4.66
CA LEU A 102 4.86 3.09 -5.46
C LEU A 102 4.43 2.94 -6.93
N VAL A 103 5.39 3.03 -7.84
CA VAL A 103 5.23 2.73 -9.27
C VAL A 103 6.46 1.93 -9.72
N PRO A 104 6.33 0.90 -10.57
CA PRO A 104 7.51 0.22 -11.10
C PRO A 104 8.43 1.19 -11.83
N ASP A 105 9.75 1.12 -11.60
CA ASP A 105 10.70 2.10 -12.15
C ASP A 105 10.67 2.17 -13.68
N SER A 106 10.47 1.02 -14.33
CA SER A 106 10.29 0.91 -15.79
C SER A 106 9.05 1.62 -16.34
N LEU A 107 8.04 1.88 -15.50
CA LEU A 107 6.76 2.50 -15.87
C LEU A 107 6.56 3.90 -15.28
N GLY A 108 7.46 4.36 -14.42
CA GLY A 108 7.30 5.62 -13.68
C GLY A 108 7.64 6.89 -14.45
N GLY A 109 8.01 6.78 -15.72
CA GLY A 109 8.38 7.91 -16.57
C GLY A 109 9.72 8.56 -16.22
N ALA A 110 9.96 9.74 -16.82
CA ALA A 110 11.24 10.44 -16.75
C ALA A 110 11.59 10.95 -15.34
N GLY A 111 12.90 11.03 -15.06
CA GLY A 111 13.45 11.49 -13.79
C GLY A 111 13.94 10.34 -12.90
N ARG A 112 14.37 10.69 -11.68
CA ARG A 112 15.08 9.73 -10.80
C ARG A 112 14.17 8.98 -9.83
N ARG A 113 13.40 9.71 -8.99
CA ARG A 113 12.68 9.12 -7.84
C ARG A 113 11.16 9.28 -7.93
N ALA A 114 10.66 10.47 -8.25
CA ALA A 114 9.24 10.73 -8.40
C ALA A 114 8.68 10.08 -9.66
N ALA A 115 7.53 9.42 -9.57
CA ALA A 115 6.81 8.91 -10.74
C ALA A 115 6.13 10.06 -11.50
N ARG A 116 5.82 9.84 -12.78
CA ARG A 116 5.08 10.76 -13.64
C ARG A 116 3.77 10.10 -14.04
N LEU A 117 2.73 10.40 -13.28
CA LEU A 117 1.37 9.92 -13.53
C LEU A 117 0.54 11.09 -14.06
N LYS A 118 -0.13 10.90 -15.20
CA LYS A 118 -0.89 11.97 -15.87
C LYS A 118 -2.04 12.44 -14.96
N GLY A 119 -2.16 13.75 -14.76
CA GLY A 119 -3.19 14.33 -13.90
C GLY A 119 -2.84 14.34 -12.41
N HIS A 120 -1.65 13.87 -12.03
CA HIS A 120 -1.25 13.79 -10.63
C HIS A 120 -0.02 14.65 -10.31
N GLY A 121 -0.02 15.23 -9.10
CA GLY A 121 1.13 15.95 -8.56
C GLY A 121 2.40 15.08 -8.51
N ARG A 122 3.57 15.70 -8.75
CA ARG A 122 4.87 15.01 -8.85
C ARG A 122 5.27 14.21 -7.60
N ASP A 123 4.69 14.54 -6.45
CA ASP A 123 5.01 13.93 -5.16
C ASP A 123 4.03 12.79 -4.82
N ALA A 124 3.08 12.48 -5.71
CA ALA A 124 2.07 11.44 -5.52
C ALA A 124 2.66 10.06 -5.23
N ALA A 125 3.64 9.63 -6.02
CA ALA A 125 4.22 8.31 -5.95
C ALA A 125 5.71 8.31 -6.30
N ARG A 126 6.42 7.25 -5.90
CA ARG A 126 7.83 7.04 -6.24
C ARG A 126 8.07 5.79 -7.06
N LYS A 127 9.12 5.85 -7.86
CA LYS A 127 9.63 4.74 -8.66
C LYS A 127 10.38 3.73 -7.79
N VAL A 128 10.13 2.45 -8.01
CA VAL A 128 10.80 1.35 -7.30
C VAL A 128 11.16 0.25 -8.29
N ARG A 129 12.41 -0.24 -8.23
CA ARG A 129 12.88 -1.36 -9.06
C ARG A 129 12.34 -2.69 -8.54
N GLY A 130 12.04 -3.62 -9.45
CA GLY A 130 11.67 -4.99 -9.09
C GLY A 130 10.22 -5.15 -8.64
N MET A 131 9.34 -4.24 -9.06
CA MET A 131 7.92 -4.23 -8.72
C MET A 131 7.01 -4.62 -9.89
N GLU A 132 7.58 -4.83 -11.08
CA GLU A 132 6.86 -5.15 -12.31
C GLU A 132 6.03 -6.44 -12.17
N VAL A 133 6.59 -7.46 -11.52
CA VAL A 133 5.93 -8.77 -11.34
C VAL A 133 4.65 -8.64 -10.50
N ALA A 134 4.57 -7.67 -9.58
CA ALA A 134 3.36 -7.43 -8.79
C ALA A 134 2.20 -6.85 -9.62
N LEU A 135 2.45 -6.36 -10.83
CA LEU A 135 1.39 -6.02 -11.79
C LEU A 135 0.90 -7.24 -12.60
N VAL A 136 1.64 -8.35 -12.60
CA VAL A 136 1.32 -9.55 -13.36
C VAL A 136 0.74 -10.64 -12.45
N GLU A 137 1.44 -10.94 -11.36
CA GLU A 137 1.07 -11.96 -10.39
C GLU A 137 0.38 -11.29 -9.20
N ARG A 138 -0.93 -11.11 -9.36
CA ARG A 138 -1.82 -10.46 -8.40
C ARG A 138 -3.21 -11.06 -8.48
N ALA A 139 -3.91 -11.10 -7.36
CA ALA A 139 -5.29 -11.57 -7.30
C ALA A 139 -6.13 -10.65 -6.43
N THR A 140 -7.42 -10.57 -6.72
CA THR A 140 -8.33 -9.78 -5.90
C THR A 140 -8.56 -10.47 -4.55
N GLN A 141 -8.35 -9.73 -3.45
CA GLN A 141 -8.68 -10.19 -2.10
C GLN A 141 -9.44 -9.10 -1.33
N THR A 142 -10.04 -9.50 -0.21
CA THR A 142 -10.70 -8.55 0.70
C THR A 142 -9.78 -8.25 1.87
N ILE A 143 -9.50 -6.96 2.06
CA ILE A 143 -8.78 -6.42 3.20
C ILE A 143 -9.80 -5.88 4.22
N ARG A 144 -9.61 -6.14 5.51
CA ARG A 144 -10.55 -5.71 6.56
C ARG A 144 -9.84 -4.94 7.66
N ALA A 145 -10.60 -4.16 8.40
CA ALA A 145 -10.12 -3.58 9.63
C ALA A 145 -9.79 -4.67 10.66
N LEU A 146 -8.77 -4.40 11.48
CA LEU A 146 -8.37 -5.25 12.61
C LEU A 146 -8.84 -4.68 13.96
N GLU A 147 -9.27 -3.42 13.98
CA GLU A 147 -9.75 -2.75 15.18
C GLU A 147 -11.21 -3.13 15.47
N GLU A 148 -11.51 -3.43 16.73
CA GLU A 148 -12.87 -3.78 17.13
C GLU A 148 -13.83 -2.61 16.85
N GLY A 149 -14.94 -2.90 16.18
CA GLY A 149 -15.97 -1.91 15.82
C GLY A 149 -15.74 -1.21 14.48
N ASP A 150 -14.53 -1.24 13.92
CA ASP A 150 -14.30 -0.79 12.55
C ASP A 150 -14.76 -1.88 11.56
N ARG A 151 -15.73 -1.54 10.70
CA ARG A 151 -16.35 -2.47 9.74
C ARG A 151 -15.89 -2.24 8.30
N ARG A 152 -14.89 -1.37 8.09
CA ARG A 152 -14.40 -1.08 6.74
C ARG A 152 -13.77 -2.33 6.13
N GLU A 153 -14.16 -2.60 4.90
CA GLU A 153 -13.54 -3.60 4.05
C GLU A 153 -13.39 -3.07 2.63
N PHE A 154 -12.32 -3.48 1.96
CA PHE A 154 -12.07 -3.12 0.56
C PHE A 154 -11.71 -4.37 -0.24
N ARG A 155 -12.20 -4.41 -1.48
CA ARG A 155 -11.78 -5.40 -2.46
C ARG A 155 -10.70 -4.77 -3.32
N ILE A 156 -9.48 -5.30 -3.26
CA ILE A 156 -8.29 -4.74 -3.93
C ILE A 156 -7.43 -5.86 -4.51
N MET A 157 -6.62 -5.53 -5.52
CA MET A 157 -5.57 -6.44 -5.96
C MET A 157 -4.51 -6.58 -4.87
N VAL A 158 -4.08 -7.81 -4.60
CA VAL A 158 -2.97 -8.12 -3.69
C VAL A 158 -1.93 -8.88 -4.50
N ALA A 159 -0.67 -8.43 -4.44
CA ALA A 159 0.42 -9.13 -5.09
C ALA A 159 0.52 -10.55 -4.53
N GLY A 160 0.70 -11.52 -5.41
CA GLY A 160 0.79 -12.90 -4.98
C GLY A 160 2.17 -13.26 -4.40
N PRO A 161 2.32 -14.48 -3.85
CA PRO A 161 3.53 -14.85 -3.13
C PRO A 161 4.81 -14.80 -3.98
N GLY A 162 4.70 -15.11 -5.27
CA GLY A 162 5.85 -15.07 -6.19
C GLY A 162 6.34 -13.65 -6.43
N ALA A 163 5.43 -12.72 -6.70
CA ALA A 163 5.71 -11.30 -6.83
C ALA A 163 6.32 -10.76 -5.52
N LEU A 164 5.71 -11.05 -4.37
CA LEU A 164 6.21 -10.59 -3.08
C LEU A 164 7.63 -11.07 -2.81
N MET A 165 7.96 -12.32 -3.15
CA MET A 165 9.33 -12.84 -3.03
C MET A 165 10.32 -12.08 -3.92
N VAL A 166 10.01 -11.92 -5.21
CA VAL A 166 10.86 -11.20 -6.17
C VAL A 166 11.10 -9.76 -5.72
N THR A 167 10.05 -9.06 -5.30
CA THR A 167 10.13 -7.66 -4.85
C THR A 167 11.01 -7.52 -3.60
N LYS A 168 10.99 -8.53 -2.71
CA LYS A 168 11.82 -8.55 -1.51
C LYS A 168 13.28 -8.82 -1.82
N LEU A 169 13.58 -9.74 -2.74
CA LEU A 169 14.94 -10.02 -3.19
C LEU A 169 15.61 -8.78 -3.80
N HIS A 170 14.89 -8.01 -4.63
CA HIS A 170 15.39 -6.74 -5.15
C HIS A 170 15.72 -5.68 -4.09
N LYS A 171 15.09 -5.73 -2.91
CA LYS A 171 15.43 -4.85 -1.78
C LYS A 171 16.71 -5.29 -1.06
N LEU A 172 17.15 -6.54 -1.21
CA LEU A 172 18.31 -7.11 -0.52
C LEU A 172 19.63 -6.96 -1.29
N GLY A 173 19.57 -6.79 -2.61
CA GLY A 173 20.76 -6.61 -3.47
C GLY A 173 20.80 -7.62 -4.58
#